data_AF-A0A0U3H881-F1
#
_entry.id   AF-A0A0U3H881-F1
#
_cell.length_a   1.000
_cell.length_b   1.000
_cell.length_c   1.000
_cell.angle_alpha   90.00
_cell.angle_beta   90.00
_cell.angle_gamma   90.00
#
_symmetry.space_group_name_H-M   'P 1'
#
loop_
_entity.id
_entity.type
_entity.pdbx_description
1 polymer ?
#
loop_
_entity_poly.entity_id
_entity_poly.type
_entity_poly.pdbx_seq_one_letter_code
_entity_poly.pdbx_strand_id
1 'polypeptide(L)' 'MAVKFYPIVGVLALVFVILYSLLPLYSTTSPTFLGLPMFYWYQMILMPIGAIVFFIVILVIKD' A
#
# COMPACT_ATOMS: atom_id res chain seq x y z
N MET A 1 -2.47 4.48 -25.75
CA MET A 1 -2.11 5.28 -24.56
C MET A 1 -1.84 4.42 -23.33
N ALA A 2 -2.71 3.45 -23.00
CA ALA A 2 -2.59 2.55 -21.84
C ALA A 2 -1.20 1.88 -21.63
N VAL A 3 -0.51 1.49 -22.71
CA VAL A 3 0.80 0.81 -22.62
C VAL A 3 1.87 1.66 -21.93
N LYS A 4 1.80 2.99 -22.03
CA LYS A 4 2.74 3.91 -21.37
C LYS A 4 2.61 3.89 -19.84
N PHE A 5 1.47 3.49 -19.30
CA PHE A 5 1.21 3.52 -17.86
C PHE A 5 1.54 2.20 -17.16
N TYR A 6 1.72 1.09 -17.90
CA TYR A 6 2.09 -0.20 -17.29
C TYR A 6 3.37 -0.15 -16.44
N PRO A 7 4.44 0.56 -16.82
CA PRO A 7 5.61 0.71 -15.95
C PRO A 7 5.25 1.39 -14.62
N ILE A 8 4.43 2.44 -14.66
CA ILE A 8 4.02 3.19 -13.46
C ILE A 8 3.16 2.32 -12.55
N VAL A 9 2.17 1.62 -13.11
CA VAL A 9 1.32 0.66 -12.37
C VAL A 9 2.17 -0.44 -11.76
N GLY A 10 3.12 -0.99 -12.51
CA GLY A 10 4.04 -2.02 -12.04
C GLY A 10 4.91 -1.55 -10.88
N VAL A 11 5.47 -0.34 -10.96
CA VAL A 11 6.25 0.27 -9.87
C VAL A 11 5.39 0.49 -8.64
N LEU A 12 4.18 1.06 -8.78
CA LEU A 12 3.28 1.29 -7.64
C LEU A 12 2.88 -0.02 -6.97
N ALA A 13 2.54 -1.05 -7.75
CA ALA A 13 2.23 -2.37 -7.22
C ALA A 13 3.44 -2.98 -6.49
N LEU A 14 4.65 -2.86 -7.06
CA LEU A 14 5.87 -3.36 -6.44
C LEU A 14 6.19 -2.66 -5.12
N VAL A 15 5.99 -1.33 -5.05
CA VAL A 15 6.15 -0.57 -3.80
C VAL A 15 5.21 -1.12 -2.72
N PHE A 16 3.93 -1.36 -3.06
CA PHE A 16 2.98 -1.96 -2.11
C PHE A 16 3.40 -3.36 -1.65
N VAL A 17 3.83 -4.21 -2.58
CA VAL A 17 4.34 -5.55 -2.25
C VAL A 17 5.52 -5.46 -1.29
N ILE A 18 6.47 -4.56 -1.53
CA ILE A 18 7.62 -4.35 -0.65
C ILE A 18 7.13 -3.91 0.73
N LEU A 19 6.30 -2.86 0.82
CA LEU A 19 5.83 -2.31 2.11
C LEU A 19 5.13 -3.37 2.96
N TYR A 20 4.28 -4.22 2.37
CA TYR A 20 3.63 -5.31 3.11
C TYR A 20 4.61 -6.44 3.46
N SER A 21 5.60 -6.72 2.61
CA SER A 21 6.61 -7.77 2.84
C SER A 21 7.58 -7.43 3.96
N LEU A 22 7.71 -6.15 4.33
CA LEU A 22 8.52 -5.72 5.48
C LEU A 22 7.87 -6.07 6.83
N LEU A 23 6.64 -6.60 6.86
CA LEU A 23 5.93 -6.98 8.08
C LEU A 23 6.78 -7.72 9.12
N PRO A 24 7.58 -8.74 8.77
CA PRO A 24 8.36 -9.48 9.76
C PRO A 24 9.39 -8.61 10.51
N LEU A 25 9.77 -7.45 9.95
CA LEU A 25 10.76 -6.56 10.56
C LEU A 25 10.17 -5.72 11.70
N TYR A 26 8.85 -5.53 11.71
CA TYR A 26 8.16 -4.65 12.67
C TYR A 26 6.92 -5.30 13.30
N SER A 27 6.72 -6.61 13.13
CA SER A 27 5.59 -7.37 13.72
C SER A 27 5.76 -7.63 15.22
N THR A 28 6.19 -6.61 15.97
CA THR A 28 6.32 -6.68 17.42
C THR A 28 4.95 -6.60 18.07
N THR A 29 4.75 -7.31 19.18
CA THR A 29 3.48 -7.32 19.92
C THR A 29 3.25 -6.05 20.75
N SER A 30 4.28 -5.23 20.94
CA SER A 30 4.24 -3.96 21.65
C SER A 30 5.03 -2.91 20.85
N PRO A 31 4.60 -1.63 20.83
CA PRO A 31 3.45 -1.06 21.55
C PRO A 31 2.09 -1.42 20.93
N THR A 32 1.05 -1.35 21.75
CA THR A 32 -0.35 -1.54 21.32
C THR A 32 -1.11 -0.22 21.34
N PHE A 33 -1.98 0.00 20.37
CA PHE A 33 -2.94 1.10 20.33
C PHE A 33 -4.36 0.54 20.24
N LEU A 34 -5.24 0.98 21.14
CA LEU A 34 -6.60 0.46 21.30
C LEU A 34 -6.68 -1.07 21.41
N GLY A 35 -5.70 -1.69 22.07
CA GLY A 35 -5.64 -3.15 22.26
C GLY A 35 -5.10 -3.95 21.06
N LEU A 36 -4.71 -3.28 19.97
CA LEU A 36 -4.08 -3.92 18.81
C LEU A 36 -2.60 -3.51 18.68
N PRO A 37 -1.68 -4.45 18.40
CA PRO A 37 -0.30 -4.11 18.06
C PRO A 37 -0.20 -3.09 16.92
N MET A 38 0.76 -2.18 17.00
CA MET A 38 0.92 -1.08 16.03
C MET A 38 1.08 -1.54 14.57
N PHE A 39 1.65 -2.71 14.31
CA PHE A 39 1.82 -3.21 12.95
C PHE A 39 0.49 -3.43 12.21
N TYR A 40 -0.59 -3.79 12.93
CA TYR A 40 -1.92 -3.92 12.33
C TYR A 40 -2.44 -2.55 11.87
N TRP A 41 -2.21 -1.50 12.67
CA TRP A 41 -2.59 -0.14 12.30
C TRP A 41 -1.90 0.32 11.04
N TYR A 42 -0.60 0.02 10.91
CA TYR A 42 0.15 0.30 9.69
C TYR A 42 -0.46 -0.39 8.46
N GLN A 43 -0.81 -1.67 8.57
CA GLN A 43 -1.46 -2.42 7.47
C GLN A 43 -2.87 -1.89 7.14
N MET A 44 -3.65 -1.54 8.16
CA MET A 44 -4.99 -0.98 7.99
C MET A 44 -4.97 0.39 7.34
N ILE A 45 -3.93 1.21 7.57
CA ILE A 45 -3.74 2.52 6.91
C ILE A 45 -3.21 2.34 5.48
N LEU A 46 -2.33 1.36 5.25
CA LEU A 46 -1.82 1.07 3.91
C LEU A 46 -2.93 0.69 2.92
N MET A 47 -3.96 -0.04 3.37
CA MET A 47 -5.06 -0.46 2.51
C MET A 47 -5.82 0.71 1.83
N PRO A 48 -6.35 1.72 2.56
CA PRO A 48 -6.98 2.88 1.94
C PRO A 48 -5.99 3.73 1.14
N ILE A 49 -4.71 3.82 1.53
CA ILE A 49 -3.69 4.48 0.69
C ILE A 49 -3.58 3.76 -0.66
N GLY A 50 -3.57 2.42 -0.67
CA GLY A 50 -3.55 1.63 -1.89
C GLY A 50 -4.78 1.86 -2.76
N ALA A 51 -5.96 1.93 -2.16
CA ALA A 51 -7.20 2.25 -2.86
C ALA A 51 -7.14 3.65 -3.51
N ILE A 52 -6.63 4.66 -2.79
CA ILE A 52 -6.47 6.03 -3.31
C ILE A 52 -5.48 6.07 -4.47
N VAL A 53 -4.33 5.40 -4.33
CA VAL A 53 -3.33 5.32 -5.40
C VAL A 53 -3.91 4.67 -6.65
N PHE A 54 -4.63 3.54 -6.48
CA PHE A 54 -5.30 2.87 -7.59
C PHE A 54 -6.37 3.75 -8.24
N PHE A 55 -7.16 4.47 -7.44
CA PHE A 55 -8.16 5.40 -7.94
C PHE A 55 -7.54 6.54 -8.76
N ILE A 56 -6.46 7.15 -8.29
CA ILE A 56 -5.72 8.19 -9.02
C ILE A 56 -5.19 7.65 -10.34
N VAL A 57 -4.62 6.44 -10.34
CA VAL A 57 -4.15 5.77 -11.56
C VAL A 57 -5.29 5.61 -12.57
N ILE A 58 -6.48 5.22 -12.12
CA ILE A 58 -7.65 5.12 -13.00
C ILE A 58 -8.01 6.49 -13.59
N LEU A 59 -8.04 7.55 -12.78
CA LEU A 59 -8.36 8.89 -13.27
C LEU A 59 -7.35 9.33 -14.35
N VAL A 60 -6.05 9.10 -14.12
CA VAL A 60 -4.98 9.50 -15.03
C VAL A 60 -4.94 8.67 -16.32
N ILE A 61 -5.35 7.38 -16.28
CA ILE A 61 -5.38 6.51 -17.48
C ILE A 61 -6.63 6.73 -18.31
N LYS A 62 -7.74 7.08 -17.67
CA LYS A 62 -9.05 7.25 -18.31
C LYS A 62 -9.10 8.49 -19.21
N ASP A 63 -8.34 9.52 -18.88
CA ASP A 63 -8.15 10.74 -19.67
C ASP A 63 -7.09 10.57 -20.77
#